data_AF-A0AAQ3MWP8-F1
#
_entry.id   AF-A0AAQ3MWP8-F1
#
_cell.length_a   1.000
_cell.length_b   1.000
_cell.length_c   1.000
_cell.angle_alpha   90.00
_cell.angle_beta   90.00
_cell.angle_gamma   90.00
#
_symmetry.space_group_name_H-M   'P 1'
#
loop_
_entity.id
_entity.type
_entity.pdbx_description
1 polymer ?
#
loop_
_entity_poly.entity_id
_entity_poly.type
_entity_poly.pdbx_seq_one_letter_code
_entity_poly.pdbx_strand_id
1 'polypeptide(L)'
;MELQRRQDQSLSQRKGQKRKLDEEQHDERQISAAPSSAAERAALLCDVGEQVSILESSFTWNEADRSAAKRATHALADLAKNEEVVNLIVEGGAIPALVKHLQAPPLIDRVQKPLPFEHEVEKGSAFALGLLAVKDGRTHITKLVLLTMVA
;
A
#
# COMPACT_ATOMS: atom_id res chain seq x y z
N MET A 1 -31.49 55.64 -23.29
CA MET A 1 -30.16 55.77 -23.92
C MET A 1 -29.17 55.98 -22.77
N GLU A 2 -28.61 54.98 -22.10
CA GLU A 2 -27.73 53.87 -22.58
C GLU A 2 -26.62 54.46 -23.48
N LEU A 3 -25.30 54.35 -23.26
CA LEU A 3 -24.37 53.34 -22.68
C LEU A 3 -23.11 54.12 -22.18
N GLN A 4 -22.29 53.75 -21.19
CA GLN A 4 -21.37 52.61 -21.15
C GLN A 4 -20.67 52.62 -19.75
N ARG A 5 -21.00 51.66 -18.87
CA ARG A 5 -20.32 51.42 -17.58
C ARG A 5 -19.15 50.46 -17.77
N ARG A 6 -18.00 50.85 -17.19
CA ARG A 6 -17.01 50.01 -16.47
C ARG A 6 -16.65 48.63 -17.07
N GLN A 7 -15.60 48.65 -17.90
CA GLN A 7 -14.53 47.63 -17.93
C GLN A 7 -13.70 47.76 -16.62
N ASP A 8 -13.17 46.74 -15.95
CA ASP A 8 -13.08 45.30 -16.21
C ASP A 8 -12.52 44.64 -14.92
N GLN A 9 -13.07 43.48 -14.56
CA GLN A 9 -12.43 42.31 -13.91
C GLN A 9 -11.68 42.50 -12.57
N SER A 10 -12.27 42.16 -11.42
CA SER A 10 -12.55 40.82 -10.86
C SER A 10 -11.57 40.44 -9.75
N LEU A 11 -12.12 40.34 -8.54
CA LEU A 11 -11.53 39.80 -7.34
C LEU A 11 -11.08 38.34 -7.55
N SER A 12 -9.93 37.93 -6.98
CA SER A 12 -9.81 36.81 -6.01
C SER A 12 -8.46 36.06 -6.06
N GLN A 13 -7.76 36.12 -4.93
CA GLN A 13 -7.18 35.02 -4.15
C GLN A 13 -6.33 33.90 -4.81
N ARG A 14 -5.14 33.72 -4.19
CA ARG A 14 -4.42 32.44 -3.95
C ARG A 14 -4.01 31.62 -5.18
N LYS A 15 -2.78 31.83 -5.66
CA LYS A 15 -2.12 30.85 -6.55
C LYS A 15 -1.25 29.90 -5.74
N GLY A 16 -1.91 28.94 -5.08
CA GLY A 16 -1.26 27.72 -4.59
C GLY A 16 -0.98 26.82 -5.80
N GLN A 17 0.29 26.68 -6.16
CA GLN A 17 0.71 25.80 -7.24
C GLN A 17 0.76 24.35 -6.71
N LYS A 18 -0.41 23.71 -6.64
CA LYS A 18 -0.52 22.29 -6.32
C LYS A 18 -0.07 21.47 -7.53
N ARG A 19 1.03 20.75 -7.37
CA ARG A 19 1.43 19.66 -8.27
C ARG A 19 0.29 18.65 -8.24
N LYS A 20 -0.30 18.37 -9.40
CA LYS A 20 -1.20 17.24 -9.59
C LYS A 20 -0.33 15.99 -9.56
N LEU A 21 -0.43 15.22 -8.49
CA LEU A 21 0.01 13.84 -8.52
C LEU A 21 -1.26 13.05 -8.84
N ASP A 22 -1.44 12.83 -10.14
CA ASP A 22 -2.35 11.83 -10.68
C ASP A 22 -1.83 10.47 -10.23
N GLU A 23 -2.53 9.85 -9.29
CA GLU A 23 -2.54 8.39 -9.12
C GLU A 23 -3.90 8.02 -8.50
N GLU A 24 -4.97 8.46 -9.18
CA GLU A 24 -6.26 7.77 -9.10
C GLU A 24 -6.16 6.51 -9.96
N GLN A 25 -5.57 5.46 -9.42
CA GLN A 25 -5.95 4.09 -9.80
C GLN A 25 -6.76 3.53 -8.64
N HIS A 26 -7.97 4.10 -8.49
CA HIS A 26 -9.07 3.42 -7.82
C HIS A 26 -9.55 2.32 -8.77
N ASP A 27 -8.81 1.20 -8.81
CA ASP A 27 -9.36 -0.01 -9.39
C ASP A 27 -10.43 -0.51 -8.42
N GLU A 28 -11.67 -0.08 -8.68
CA GLU A 28 -12.90 -0.63 -8.11
C GLU A 28 -13.10 -2.07 -8.63
N ARG A 29 -12.16 -2.97 -8.34
CA ARG A 29 -12.25 -4.35 -8.76
C ARG A 29 -13.07 -5.13 -7.74
N GLN A 30 -14.34 -5.28 -8.08
CA GLN A 30 -15.27 -6.37 -7.74
C GLN A 30 -15.06 -6.98 -6.35
N ILE A 31 -15.95 -6.57 -5.44
CA ILE A 31 -16.30 -7.27 -4.20
C ILE A 31 -16.57 -8.75 -4.57
N SER A 32 -15.55 -9.57 -4.42
CA SER A 32 -15.63 -11.01 -4.66
C SER A 32 -16.20 -11.61 -3.40
N ALA A 33 -17.29 -12.37 -3.57
CA ALA A 33 -17.96 -13.06 -2.49
C ALA A 33 -16.97 -13.93 -1.68
N ALA A 34 -17.24 -14.05 -0.39
CA ALA A 34 -16.64 -15.00 0.54
C ALA A 34 -16.16 -16.30 -0.14
N PRO A 35 -14.92 -16.79 0.10
CA PRO A 35 -14.44 -18.04 -0.47
C PRO A 35 -15.28 -19.22 0.04
N SER A 36 -16.19 -19.65 -0.82
CA SER A 36 -17.24 -20.63 -0.56
C SER A 36 -16.75 -22.07 -0.73
N SER A 37 -15.69 -22.28 -1.51
CA SER A 37 -15.11 -23.60 -1.79
C SER A 37 -13.65 -23.73 -1.33
N ALA A 38 -13.22 -24.96 -1.04
CA ALA A 38 -11.83 -25.25 -0.69
C ALA A 38 -10.85 -24.89 -1.84
N ALA A 39 -11.31 -24.98 -3.10
CA ALA A 39 -10.53 -24.62 -4.27
C ALA A 39 -10.25 -23.11 -4.33
N GLU A 40 -11.24 -22.27 -4.01
CA GLU A 40 -11.08 -20.81 -3.95
C GLU A 40 -10.10 -20.39 -2.85
N ARG A 41 -10.15 -21.04 -1.68
CA ARG A 41 -9.18 -20.78 -0.60
C ARG A 41 -7.76 -21.15 -1.00
N ALA A 42 -7.58 -22.28 -1.69
CA ALA A 42 -6.28 -22.69 -2.19
C ALA A 42 -5.74 -21.73 -3.26
N ALA A 43 -6.60 -21.23 -4.15
CA ALA A 43 -6.24 -20.22 -5.14
C ALA A 43 -5.81 -18.91 -4.46
N LEU A 44 -6.59 -18.43 -3.48
CA LEU A 44 -6.24 -17.23 -2.70
C LEU A 44 -4.91 -17.40 -1.95
N LEU A 45 -4.66 -18.56 -1.33
CA LEU A 45 -3.38 -18.84 -0.68
C LEU A 45 -2.23 -18.87 -1.68
N CYS A 46 -2.45 -19.36 -2.90
CA CYS A 46 -1.47 -19.31 -3.98
C CYS A 46 -1.17 -17.85 -4.36
N ASP A 47 -2.21 -17.04 -4.57
CA ASP A 47 -2.08 -15.61 -4.90
C ASP A 47 -1.34 -14.85 -3.80
N VAL A 48 -1.69 -15.09 -2.52
CA VAL A 48 -0.96 -14.52 -1.36
C VAL A 48 0.50 -14.96 -1.39
N GLY A 49 0.76 -16.26 -1.60
CA GLY A 49 2.11 -16.81 -1.66
C GLY A 49 2.96 -16.17 -2.77
N GLU A 50 2.37 -15.90 -3.93
CA GLU A 50 3.02 -15.17 -5.02
C GLU A 50 3.38 -13.75 -4.61
N GLN A 51 2.46 -13.00 -3.98
CA GLN A 51 2.76 -11.64 -3.50
C GLN A 51 3.85 -11.65 -2.43
N VAL A 52 3.83 -12.62 -1.51
CA VAL A 52 4.87 -12.79 -0.49
C VAL A 52 6.21 -13.12 -1.13
N SER A 53 6.26 -14.03 -2.11
CA SER A 53 7.49 -14.35 -2.85
C SER A 53 8.05 -13.14 -3.59
N ILE A 54 7.18 -12.29 -4.15
CA ILE A 54 7.60 -11.02 -4.76
C ILE A 54 8.21 -10.11 -3.70
N LEU A 55 7.55 -9.91 -2.54
CA LEU A 55 8.09 -9.09 -1.46
C LEU A 55 9.43 -9.62 -0.96
N GLU A 56 9.59 -10.94 -0.80
CA GLU A 56 10.84 -11.51 -0.30
C GLU A 56 12.02 -11.29 -1.25
N SER A 57 11.77 -11.37 -2.56
CA SER A 57 12.78 -11.21 -3.62
C SER A 57 13.04 -9.76 -4.05
N SER A 58 12.12 -8.84 -3.75
CA SER A 58 12.18 -7.42 -4.20
C SER A 58 12.70 -6.43 -3.16
N PHE A 59 13.65 -6.85 -2.32
CA PHE A 59 14.23 -6.00 -1.26
C PHE A 59 15.49 -5.25 -1.72
N THR A 60 15.38 -4.41 -2.76
CA THR A 60 16.48 -3.57 -3.24
C THR A 60 15.99 -2.17 -3.65
N TRP A 61 16.92 -1.24 -3.92
CA TRP A 61 16.62 0.10 -4.46
C TRP A 61 16.41 0.13 -5.98
N ASN A 62 16.40 -1.03 -6.63
CA ASN A 62 16.09 -1.11 -8.05
C ASN A 62 14.64 -0.69 -8.31
N GLU A 63 14.40 0.11 -9.35
CA GLU A 63 13.06 0.60 -9.68
C GLU A 63 12.08 -0.54 -9.95
N ALA A 64 12.53 -1.59 -10.65
CA ALA A 64 11.71 -2.77 -10.91
C ALA A 64 11.27 -3.45 -9.61
N ASP A 65 12.22 -3.65 -8.68
CA ASP A 65 11.98 -4.30 -7.39
C ASP A 65 11.05 -3.44 -6.53
N ARG A 66 11.30 -2.14 -6.43
CA ARG A 66 10.44 -1.21 -5.70
C ARG A 66 9.03 -1.12 -6.28
N SER A 67 8.90 -1.12 -7.61
CA SER A 67 7.59 -1.16 -8.27
C SER A 67 6.85 -2.47 -8.01
N ALA A 68 7.57 -3.60 -8.00
CA ALA A 68 7.01 -4.92 -7.73
C ALA A 68 6.57 -5.04 -6.27
N ALA A 69 7.38 -4.57 -5.33
CA ALA A 69 7.04 -4.48 -3.93
C ALA A 69 5.81 -3.59 -3.70
N LYS A 70 5.76 -2.41 -4.33
CA LYS A 70 4.59 -1.51 -4.28
C LYS A 70 3.31 -2.25 -4.71
N ARG A 71 3.34 -2.90 -5.88
CA ARG A 71 2.18 -3.66 -6.39
C ARG A 71 1.78 -4.80 -5.44
N ALA A 72 2.75 -5.57 -4.95
CA ALA A 72 2.49 -6.68 -4.04
C ALA A 72 1.88 -6.21 -2.70
N THR A 73 2.39 -5.12 -2.12
CA THR A 73 1.80 -4.52 -0.91
C THR A 73 0.36 -4.05 -1.14
N HIS A 74 0.08 -3.45 -2.29
CA HIS A 74 -1.27 -2.99 -2.64
C HIS A 74 -2.24 -4.17 -2.81
N ALA A 75 -1.82 -5.21 -3.53
CA ALA A 75 -2.63 -6.42 -3.72
C ALA A 75 -2.98 -7.07 -2.37
N LEU A 76 -2.02 -7.16 -1.44
CA LEU A 76 -2.27 -7.67 -0.09
C LEU A 76 -3.23 -6.76 0.70
N ALA A 77 -3.12 -5.43 0.56
CA ALA A 77 -4.05 -4.50 1.20
C ALA A 77 -5.47 -4.64 0.64
N ASP A 78 -5.63 -4.82 -0.67
CA ASP A 78 -6.92 -5.06 -1.30
C ASP A 78 -7.56 -6.36 -0.83
N LEU A 79 -6.79 -7.44 -0.76
CA LEU A 79 -7.26 -8.71 -0.20
C LEU A 79 -7.65 -8.56 1.29
N ALA A 80 -6.90 -7.75 2.06
CA ALA A 80 -7.17 -7.51 3.47
C ALA A 80 -8.44 -6.67 3.73
N LYS A 81 -9.02 -6.00 2.71
CA LYS A 81 -10.36 -5.39 2.80
C LYS A 81 -11.43 -6.46 3.03
N ASN A 82 -11.19 -7.67 2.53
CA ASN A 82 -12.08 -8.81 2.74
C ASN A 82 -11.71 -9.52 4.04
N GLU A 83 -12.56 -9.31 5.02
CA GLU A 83 -12.44 -9.84 6.36
C GLU A 83 -12.21 -11.37 6.43
N GLU A 84 -12.77 -12.15 5.52
CA GLU A 84 -12.59 -13.61 5.51
C GLU A 84 -11.22 -14.06 4.96
N VAL A 85 -10.60 -13.21 4.14
CA VAL A 85 -9.32 -13.48 3.48
C VAL A 85 -8.14 -13.11 4.38
N VAL A 86 -8.33 -12.23 5.37
CA VAL A 86 -7.31 -11.81 6.34
C VAL A 86 -6.59 -13.01 6.98
N ASN A 87 -7.32 -14.05 7.40
CA ASN A 87 -6.70 -15.24 7.99
C ASN A 87 -5.79 -15.98 7.00
N LEU A 88 -6.19 -16.04 5.72
CA LEU A 88 -5.39 -16.66 4.65
C LEU A 88 -4.14 -15.83 4.35
N ILE A 89 -4.23 -14.49 4.42
CA ILE A 89 -3.08 -13.59 4.27
C ILE A 89 -2.05 -13.83 5.38
N VAL A 90 -2.52 -14.00 6.62
CA VAL A 90 -1.63 -14.33 7.76
C VAL A 90 -1.04 -15.73 7.62
N GLU A 91 -1.84 -16.72 7.25
CA GLU A 91 -1.41 -18.11 7.03
C GLU A 91 -0.37 -18.22 5.90
N GLY A 92 -0.55 -17.46 4.82
CA GLY A 92 0.40 -17.35 3.72
C GLY A 92 1.70 -16.60 4.06
N GLY A 93 1.90 -16.17 5.30
CA GLY A 93 3.16 -15.57 5.74
C GLY A 93 3.34 -14.11 5.31
N ALA A 94 2.27 -13.38 4.99
CA ALA A 94 2.41 -12.00 4.54
C ALA A 94 2.92 -11.04 5.62
N ILE A 95 2.63 -11.29 6.91
CA ILE A 95 3.06 -10.41 8.00
C ILE A 95 4.60 -10.22 8.04
N PRO A 96 5.44 -11.27 8.15
CA PRO A 96 6.89 -11.08 8.19
C PRO A 96 7.43 -10.41 6.93
N ALA A 97 6.85 -10.68 5.76
CA ALA A 97 7.24 -10.02 4.50
C ALA A 97 6.91 -8.52 4.51
N LEU A 98 5.71 -8.13 4.93
CA LEU A 98 5.30 -6.73 5.06
C LEU A 98 6.14 -6.00 6.12
N VAL A 99 6.44 -6.65 7.25
CA VAL A 99 7.28 -6.08 8.31
C VAL A 99 8.70 -5.82 7.81
N LYS A 100 9.27 -6.72 6.99
CA LYS A 100 10.59 -6.51 6.35
C LYS A 100 10.60 -5.23 5.50
N HIS A 101 9.51 -4.95 4.80
CA HIS A 101 9.36 -3.76 3.94
C HIS A 101 8.92 -2.48 4.68
N LEU A 102 8.74 -2.52 6.01
CA LEU A 102 8.64 -1.29 6.82
C LEU A 102 9.99 -0.59 6.94
N GLN A 103 11.08 -1.33 6.79
CA GLN A 103 12.43 -0.79 6.79
C GLN A 103 12.88 -0.58 5.34
N ALA A 104 13.46 0.59 5.08
CA ALA A 104 14.05 0.86 3.78
C ALA A 104 15.25 -0.09 3.55
N PRO A 105 15.44 -0.63 2.33
CA PRO A 105 16.62 -1.44 2.03
C PRO A 105 17.91 -0.69 2.39
N PRO A 106 18.95 -1.37 2.89
CA PRO A 106 20.20 -0.71 3.26
C PRO A 106 20.78 0.06 2.07
N LEU A 107 20.99 1.37 2.28
CA LEU A 107 21.56 2.28 1.28
C LEU A 107 23.04 1.93 1.08
N ILE A 108 23.38 1.43 -0.11
CA ILE A 108 24.77 1.08 -0.45
C ILE A 108 25.60 2.31 -0.81
N ASP A 109 24.97 3.44 -1.17
CA ASP A 109 25.75 4.64 -1.52
C ASP A 109 25.05 5.96 -1.17
N ARG A 110 25.82 6.88 -0.58
CA ARG A 110 25.37 8.17 0.00
C ARG A 110 25.17 9.26 -1.06
N VAL A 111 24.62 8.92 -2.22
CA VAL A 111 24.32 9.93 -3.24
C VAL A 111 22.89 10.39 -3.03
N GLN A 112 22.72 11.66 -2.66
CA GLN A 112 21.43 12.35 -2.47
C GLN A 112 20.64 12.46 -3.79
N LYS A 113 20.28 11.33 -4.39
CA LYS A 113 19.30 11.26 -5.47
C LYS A 113 17.96 10.85 -4.86
N PRO A 114 16.83 11.43 -5.30
CA PRO A 114 15.51 10.94 -4.92
C PRO A 114 15.43 9.45 -5.26
N LEU A 115 15.15 8.62 -4.27
CA LEU A 115 15.10 7.18 -4.49
C LEU A 115 13.75 6.82 -5.14
N PRO A 116 13.72 5.89 -6.11
CA PRO A 116 12.48 5.50 -6.75
C PRO A 116 11.53 4.88 -5.71
N PHE A 117 10.30 5.38 -5.66
CA PHE A 117 9.24 4.95 -4.73
C PHE A 117 9.65 5.03 -3.25
N GLU A 118 10.54 5.96 -2.90
CA GLU A 118 10.93 6.22 -1.50
C GLU A 118 9.68 6.44 -0.64
N HIS A 119 9.54 5.68 0.45
CA HIS A 119 8.41 5.69 1.38
C HIS A 119 7.09 5.12 0.84
N GLU A 120 6.92 4.85 -0.45
CA GLU A 120 5.65 4.35 -1.00
C GLU A 120 5.42 2.87 -0.64
N VAL A 121 6.47 2.05 -0.70
CA VAL A 121 6.41 0.63 -0.32
C VAL A 121 6.24 0.50 1.21
N GLU A 122 6.91 1.35 1.97
CA GLU A 122 6.82 1.41 3.43
C GLU A 122 5.42 1.82 3.87
N LYS A 123 4.83 2.86 3.23
CA LYS A 123 3.44 3.27 3.45
C LYS A 123 2.46 2.16 3.09
N GLY A 124 2.63 1.52 1.93
CA GLY A 124 1.78 0.40 1.50
C GLY A 124 1.83 -0.77 2.48
N SER A 125 3.03 -1.10 2.97
CA SER A 125 3.24 -2.15 3.97
C SER A 125 2.58 -1.81 5.31
N ALA A 126 2.76 -0.58 5.80
CA ALA A 126 2.13 -0.10 7.02
C ALA A 126 0.60 -0.06 6.91
N PHE A 127 0.07 0.33 5.75
CA PHE A 127 -1.36 0.35 5.49
C PHE A 127 -1.96 -1.06 5.48
N ALA A 128 -1.34 -1.99 4.77
CA ALA A 128 -1.77 -3.40 4.75
C ALA A 128 -1.75 -4.01 6.16
N LEU A 129 -0.67 -3.77 6.93
CA LEU A 129 -0.58 -4.20 8.33
C LEU A 129 -1.66 -3.56 9.20
N GLY A 130 -2.01 -2.29 8.95
CA GLY A 130 -3.11 -1.61 9.62
C GLY A 130 -4.45 -2.33 9.40
N LEU A 131 -4.77 -2.71 8.16
CA LEU A 131 -5.98 -3.47 7.83
C LEU A 131 -6.00 -4.84 8.54
N LEU A 132 -4.87 -5.55 8.53
CA LEU A 132 -4.73 -6.83 9.22
C LEU A 132 -4.86 -6.69 10.76
N ALA A 133 -4.39 -5.58 11.33
CA ALA A 133 -4.42 -5.32 12.76
C ALA A 133 -5.80 -4.87 13.29
N VAL A 134 -6.64 -4.25 12.46
CA VAL A 134 -7.98 -3.77 12.84
C VAL A 134 -8.94 -4.92 13.14
N LYS A 135 -8.78 -6.08 12.49
CA LYS A 135 -9.71 -7.20 12.59
C LYS A 135 -9.53 -8.04 13.86
N ASP A 136 -8.35 -8.02 14.47
CA ASP A 136 -8.03 -8.93 15.56
C ASP A 136 -7.84 -8.20 16.89
N GLY A 137 -8.82 -8.38 17.78
CA GLY A 137 -8.59 -8.47 19.22
C GLY A 137 -7.68 -9.67 19.61
N ARG A 138 -6.79 -10.13 18.73
CA ARG A 138 -5.75 -11.12 19.00
C ARG A 138 -4.49 -10.35 19.35
N THR A 139 -4.29 -10.24 20.65
CA THR A 139 -3.15 -9.72 21.40
C THR A 139 -1.74 -10.11 20.92
N HIS A 140 -1.59 -10.95 19.88
CA HIS A 140 -0.31 -11.36 19.33
C HIS A 140 0.13 -10.56 18.10
N ILE A 141 -0.75 -10.18 17.17
CA ILE A 141 -0.36 -9.39 15.99
C ILE A 141 -0.06 -7.95 16.39
N THR A 142 -0.91 -7.34 17.24
CA THR A 142 -0.65 -6.01 17.79
C THR A 142 0.62 -6.00 18.64
N LYS A 143 0.90 -7.05 19.43
CA LYS A 143 2.17 -7.17 20.15
C LYS A 143 3.36 -7.31 19.22
N LEU A 144 3.27 -8.11 18.16
CA LEU A 144 4.36 -8.29 17.21
C LEU A 144 4.64 -6.96 16.46
N VAL A 145 3.60 -6.27 16.00
CA VAL A 145 3.75 -4.97 15.34
C VAL A 145 4.28 -3.91 16.32
N LEU A 146 3.76 -3.79 17.54
CA LEU A 146 4.30 -2.84 18.53
C LEU A 146 5.75 -3.17 18.92
N LEU A 147 6.09 -4.44 19.13
CA LEU A 147 7.44 -4.84 19.57
C LEU A 147 8.47 -4.59 18.46
N THR A 148 8.09 -4.73 17.19
CA THR A 148 8.99 -4.49 16.06
C THR A 148 9.10 -3.00 15.70
N MET A 149 8.14 -2.16 16.09
CA MET A 149 8.21 -0.70 15.88
C MET A 149 8.88 0.07 17.04
N VAL A 150 9.12 -0.57 18.19
CA VAL A 150 9.73 0.06 19.38
C VAL A 150 11.20 -0.35 19.59
N ALA A 151 11.75 -1.23 18.76
CA ALA A 151 13.16 -1.65 18.79
C ALA A 151 13.94 -1.09 17.59
#